data_AF-A0A4P7RFS9-F1
#
_entry.id   AF-A0A4P7RFS9-F1
#
_cell.length_a   1.000
_cell.length_b   1.000
_cell.length_c   1.000
_cell.angle_alpha   90.00
_cell.angle_beta   90.00
_cell.angle_gamma   90.00
#
_symmetry.space_group_name_H-M   'P 1'
#
loop_
_entity.id
_entity.type
_entity.pdbx_description
1 polymer ?
#
loop_
_entity_poly.entity_id
_entity_poly.type
_entity_poly.pdbx_seq_one_letter_code
_entity_poly.pdbx_strand_id
1 'polypeptide(L)'
;MFIAAFAVLVFVALFKGVSNGSWLATAGFVGLAIVFVIMAAHMSGTAGIRYVSLSRRVRSCDHPLYGTGVEIGQQRLAYAAMLTVLAGAMTHGFAAVFAWAVGQGSTLLPVGRDGRTGAMIAGAAGVVLLAAMLLLVLLLNVVTMSIFESGLHRTVAKWRFGRLQVVDSFLAWEDIDDVVADDYVVHVGKSVANPMIRLSHHDAVLDDTCVGQDQKGELVVLAYDMVSEPNMLLSLVNFMRQNPDKRTAVTRADAVEMLRPRLLSTRFRLSSLSAGSA
;
A
#
# COMPACT_ATOMS: atom_id res chain seq x y z
N MET A 1 -13.18 -11.00 -14.67
CA MET A 1 -14.53 -11.57 -14.88
C MET A 1 -15.20 -12.04 -13.59
N PHE A 2 -14.58 -12.94 -12.81
CA PHE A 2 -15.20 -13.52 -11.60
C PHE A 2 -15.64 -12.49 -10.54
N ILE A 3 -14.78 -11.51 -10.23
CA ILE A 3 -15.06 -10.44 -9.25
C ILE A 3 -16.21 -9.53 -9.69
N ALA A 4 -16.34 -9.25 -10.99
CA ALA A 4 -17.42 -8.42 -11.52
C ALA A 4 -18.78 -9.14 -11.46
N ALA A 5 -18.82 -10.44 -11.77
CA ALA A 5 -20.03 -11.25 -11.64
C ALA A 5 -20.50 -11.35 -10.18
N PHE A 6 -19.56 -11.52 -9.25
CA PHE A 6 -19.87 -11.51 -7.81
C PHE A 6 -20.34 -10.13 -7.32
N ALA A 7 -19.71 -9.04 -7.77
CA ALA A 7 -20.16 -7.69 -7.43
C ALA A 7 -21.61 -7.45 -7.87
N VAL A 8 -21.99 -7.89 -9.08
CA VAL A 8 -23.37 -7.79 -9.58
C VAL A 8 -24.35 -8.56 -8.69
N LEU A 9 -24.03 -9.80 -8.29
CA LEU A 9 -24.86 -10.59 -7.38
C LEU A 9 -25.08 -9.89 -6.02
N VAL A 10 -24.05 -9.20 -5.53
CA VAL A 10 -24.09 -8.49 -4.25
C VAL A 10 -24.93 -7.22 -4.33
N PHE A 11 -24.83 -6.48 -5.44
CA PHE A 11 -25.71 -5.33 -5.69
C PHE A 11 -27.18 -5.75 -5.85
N VAL A 12 -27.46 -6.89 -6.49
CA VAL A 12 -28.82 -7.45 -6.60
C VAL A 12 -29.36 -7.85 -5.22
N ALA A 13 -28.54 -8.48 -4.39
CA ALA A 13 -28.92 -8.86 -3.03
C ALA A 13 -29.15 -7.63 -2.13
N LEU A 14 -28.33 -6.58 -2.27
CA LEU A 14 -28.52 -5.28 -1.62
C LEU A 14 -29.86 -4.64 -1.98
N PHE A 15 -30.19 -4.60 -3.28
CA PHE A 15 -31.44 -4.01 -3.76
C PHE A 15 -32.66 -4.76 -3.21
N LYS A 16 -32.57 -6.11 -3.13
CA LYS A 16 -33.59 -6.95 -2.49
C LYS A 16 -33.69 -6.73 -0.97
N GLY A 17 -32.57 -6.51 -0.29
CA GLY A 17 -32.56 -6.20 1.15
C GLY A 17 -33.24 -4.87 1.46
N VAL A 18 -33.02 -3.85 0.62
CA VAL A 18 -33.67 -2.54 0.71
C VAL A 18 -35.17 -2.66 0.40
N SER A 19 -35.55 -3.39 -0.66
CA SER A 19 -36.96 -3.55 -1.02
C SER A 19 -37.77 -4.30 0.04
N ASN A 20 -37.12 -5.17 0.81
CA ASN A 20 -37.76 -5.98 1.85
C ASN A 20 -37.75 -5.32 3.24
N GLY A 21 -37.22 -4.10 3.39
CA GLY A 21 -37.20 -3.37 4.67
C GLY A 21 -36.27 -3.95 5.74
N SER A 22 -35.42 -4.93 5.40
CA SER A 22 -34.50 -5.58 6.35
C SER A 22 -33.20 -4.78 6.50
N TRP A 23 -33.17 -3.82 7.43
CA TRP A 23 -32.02 -2.94 7.65
C TRP A 23 -30.71 -3.70 7.94
N LEU A 24 -30.79 -4.84 8.63
CA LEU A 24 -29.65 -5.73 8.93
C LEU A 24 -29.07 -6.39 7.68
N ALA A 25 -29.92 -6.87 6.77
CA ALA A 25 -29.48 -7.45 5.50
C ALA A 25 -28.83 -6.38 4.62
N THR A 26 -29.43 -5.19 4.57
CA THR A 26 -28.88 -4.04 3.84
C THR A 26 -27.49 -3.67 4.35
N ALA A 27 -27.30 -3.55 5.67
CA ALA A 27 -25.99 -3.25 6.25
C ALA A 27 -24.92 -4.30 5.89
N GLY A 28 -25.28 -5.59 5.93
CA GLY A 28 -24.38 -6.69 5.54
C GLY A 28 -23.98 -6.64 4.06
N PHE A 29 -24.92 -6.39 3.14
CA PHE A 29 -24.63 -6.30 1.71
C PHE A 29 -23.90 -5.00 1.33
N VAL A 30 -24.12 -3.88 2.04
CA VAL A 30 -23.35 -2.64 1.83
C VAL A 30 -21.88 -2.89 2.13
N GLY A 31 -21.58 -3.54 3.26
CA GLY A 31 -20.20 -3.90 3.62
C GLY A 31 -19.54 -4.74 2.52
N LEU A 32 -20.24 -5.75 2.01
CA LEU A 32 -19.73 -6.62 0.96
C LEU A 32 -19.55 -5.90 -0.39
N ALA A 33 -20.45 -4.99 -0.76
CA ALA A 33 -20.33 -4.17 -1.96
C ALA A 33 -19.10 -3.24 -1.91
N ILE A 34 -18.84 -2.62 -0.75
CA ILE A 34 -17.65 -1.81 -0.50
C ILE A 34 -16.38 -2.64 -0.70
N VAL A 35 -16.34 -3.87 -0.19
CA VAL A 35 -15.22 -4.81 -0.40
C VAL A 35 -14.93 -5.00 -1.88
N PHE A 36 -15.94 -5.26 -2.70
CA PHE A 36 -15.76 -5.49 -4.14
C PHE A 36 -15.26 -4.26 -4.90
N VAL A 37 -15.79 -3.07 -4.60
CA VAL A 37 -15.34 -1.81 -5.22
C VAL A 37 -13.86 -1.56 -4.89
N ILE A 38 -13.49 -1.76 -3.63
CA ILE A 38 -12.11 -1.58 -3.16
C ILE A 38 -11.17 -2.60 -3.79
N MET A 39 -11.59 -3.87 -3.91
CA MET A 39 -10.78 -4.91 -4.54
C MET A 39 -10.59 -4.64 -6.04
N ALA A 40 -11.62 -4.17 -6.73
CA ALA A 40 -11.51 -3.74 -8.12
C ALA A 40 -10.56 -2.55 -8.30
N ALA A 41 -10.63 -1.55 -7.41
CA ALA A 41 -9.70 -0.42 -7.40
C ALA A 41 -8.25 -0.87 -7.14
N HIS A 42 -8.03 -1.81 -6.21
CA HIS A 42 -6.72 -2.38 -5.91
C HIS A 42 -6.12 -3.12 -7.12
N MET A 43 -6.91 -3.98 -7.78
CA MET A 43 -6.48 -4.70 -8.98
C MET A 43 -6.20 -3.77 -10.17
N SER A 44 -6.92 -2.65 -10.27
CA SER A 44 -6.66 -1.64 -11.29
C SER A 44 -5.33 -0.91 -11.02
N GLY A 45 -5.00 -0.70 -9.74
CA GLY A 45 -3.74 -0.11 -9.31
C GLY A 45 -2.52 -0.99 -9.62
N THR A 46 -2.62 -2.32 -9.45
CA THR A 46 -1.53 -3.25 -9.77
C THR A 46 -1.26 -3.37 -11.28
N ALA A 47 -2.23 -3.02 -12.13
CA ALA A 47 -2.08 -2.95 -13.58
C ALA A 47 -1.34 -1.69 -14.09
N GLY A 48 -0.73 -0.89 -13.21
CA GLY A 48 0.06 0.29 -13.59
C GLY A 48 -0.75 1.58 -13.80
N ILE A 49 -2.08 1.52 -13.69
CA ILE A 49 -2.96 2.70 -13.73
C ILE A 49 -2.78 3.56 -12.47
N ARG A 50 -2.06 3.09 -11.44
CA ARG A 50 -1.83 3.85 -10.20
C ARG A 50 -1.05 5.16 -10.36
N TYR A 51 -0.24 5.29 -11.41
CA TYR A 51 0.66 6.44 -11.61
C TYR A 51 0.14 7.38 -12.72
N VAL A 52 -1.09 7.90 -12.58
CA VAL A 52 -1.66 8.87 -13.53
C VAL A 52 -1.33 10.31 -13.16
N SER A 53 -1.25 10.60 -11.86
CA SER A 53 -1.02 11.94 -11.35
C SER A 53 -0.06 11.93 -10.17
N LEU A 54 0.50 13.09 -9.87
CA LEU A 54 1.29 13.31 -8.67
C LEU A 54 0.42 13.02 -7.43
N SER A 55 0.93 12.19 -6.53
CA SER A 55 0.24 11.88 -5.29
C SER A 55 0.35 13.04 -4.31
N ARG A 56 -0.73 13.35 -3.58
CA ARG A 56 -0.73 14.36 -2.50
C ARG A 56 0.22 14.02 -1.34
N ARG A 57 0.73 12.78 -1.32
CA ARG A 57 1.72 12.29 -0.35
C ARG A 57 3.15 12.52 -0.80
N VAL A 58 3.36 13.05 -2.01
CA VAL A 58 4.61 13.69 -2.39
C VAL A 58 4.43 15.17 -2.10
N ARG A 59 5.22 15.71 -1.18
CA ARG A 59 5.08 17.10 -0.72
C ARG A 59 6.43 17.68 -0.38
N SER A 60 6.56 19.00 -0.49
CA SER A 60 7.69 19.70 0.10
C SER A 60 7.63 19.56 1.63
N CYS A 61 8.78 19.30 2.24
CA CYS A 61 8.95 19.25 3.69
C CYS A 61 10.10 20.16 4.10
N ASP A 62 10.06 20.65 5.34
CA ASP A 62 11.16 21.37 5.95
C ASP A 62 11.61 20.59 7.19
N HIS A 63 12.91 20.29 7.26
CA HIS A 63 13.51 19.51 8.33
C HIS A 63 14.48 20.37 9.14
N PRO A 64 14.42 20.38 10.49
CA PRO A 64 15.24 21.27 11.31
C PRO A 64 16.75 21.17 11.07
N LEU A 65 17.24 19.99 10.67
CA LEU A 65 18.67 19.73 10.44
C LEU A 65 19.09 19.78 8.96
N TYR A 66 18.17 19.55 8.03
CA TYR A 66 18.50 19.33 6.61
C TYR A 66 17.85 20.37 5.68
N GLY A 67 17.03 21.26 6.24
CA GLY A 67 16.30 22.30 5.52
C GLY A 67 15.19 21.75 4.65
N THR A 68 14.90 22.46 3.56
CA THR A 68 13.82 22.14 2.63
C THR A 68 14.18 20.95 1.75
N GLY A 69 13.21 20.06 1.54
CA GLY A 69 13.33 18.92 0.62
C GLY A 69 11.98 18.41 0.14
N VAL A 70 12.00 17.21 -0.43
CA VAL A 70 10.79 16.52 -0.93
C VAL A 70 10.56 15.24 -0.14
N GLU A 71 9.42 15.15 0.55
CA GLU A 71 8.97 13.96 1.25
C GLU A 71 8.12 13.09 0.33
N ILE A 72 8.37 11.78 0.36
CA ILE A 72 7.70 10.73 -0.37
C ILE A 72 7.13 9.75 0.65
N GLY A 73 5.81 9.74 0.78
CA GLY A 73 5.13 8.81 1.67
C GLY A 73 4.97 7.39 1.10
N GLN A 74 4.73 6.43 1.98
CA GLN A 74 4.28 5.10 1.59
C GLN A 74 2.86 5.08 1.02
N GLN A 75 2.64 4.19 0.06
CA GLN A 75 1.34 3.82 -0.48
C GLN A 75 0.55 3.07 0.59
N ARG A 76 -0.49 3.70 1.14
CA ARG A 76 -1.41 3.05 2.10
C ARG A 76 -2.63 2.42 1.45
N LEU A 77 -2.83 2.59 0.14
CA LEU A 77 -4.06 2.12 -0.52
C LEU A 77 -4.22 0.60 -0.43
N ALA A 78 -3.14 -0.18 -0.62
CA ALA A 78 -3.21 -1.64 -0.56
C ALA A 78 -3.56 -2.13 0.85
N TYR A 79 -2.91 -1.58 1.88
CA TYR A 79 -3.20 -1.91 3.27
C TYR A 79 -4.57 -1.43 3.70
N ALA A 80 -4.96 -0.21 3.34
CA ALA A 80 -6.29 0.32 3.62
C ALA A 80 -7.37 -0.52 2.93
N ALA A 81 -7.12 -0.98 1.69
CA ALA A 81 -8.02 -1.87 0.98
C ALA A 81 -8.19 -3.20 1.74
N MET A 82 -7.08 -3.85 2.11
CA MET A 82 -7.09 -5.11 2.86
C MET A 82 -7.80 -4.95 4.22
N LEU A 83 -7.48 -3.91 4.98
CA LEU A 83 -8.14 -3.62 6.26
C LEU A 83 -9.65 -3.40 6.08
N THR A 84 -10.06 -2.71 5.02
CA THR A 84 -11.48 -2.49 4.73
C THR A 84 -12.18 -3.81 4.35
N VAL A 85 -11.51 -4.67 3.58
CA VAL A 85 -12.02 -6.02 3.25
C VAL A 85 -12.22 -6.86 4.50
N LEU A 86 -11.22 -6.91 5.38
CA LEU A 86 -11.29 -7.63 6.65
C LEU A 86 -12.40 -7.06 7.55
N ALA A 87 -12.50 -5.74 7.66
CA ALA A 87 -13.54 -5.08 8.45
C ALA A 87 -14.95 -5.38 7.92
N GLY A 88 -15.14 -5.35 6.60
CA GLY A 88 -16.42 -5.68 5.96
C GLY A 88 -16.81 -7.14 6.19
N ALA A 89 -15.88 -8.07 5.98
CA ALA A 89 -16.09 -9.50 6.18
C ALA A 89 -16.36 -9.85 7.66
N MET A 90 -15.64 -9.23 8.58
CA MET A 90 -15.86 -9.35 10.03
C MET A 90 -17.25 -8.84 10.42
N THR A 91 -17.63 -7.66 9.93
CA THR A 91 -18.94 -7.06 10.22
C THR A 91 -20.08 -7.95 9.73
N HIS A 92 -19.93 -8.57 8.56
CA HIS A 92 -20.88 -9.55 8.05
C HIS A 92 -21.02 -10.77 8.98
N GLY A 93 -19.89 -11.33 9.45
CA GLY A 93 -19.88 -12.44 10.40
C GLY A 93 -20.62 -12.13 11.71
N PHE A 94 -20.37 -10.94 12.29
CA PHE A 94 -21.07 -10.51 13.52
C PHE A 94 -22.55 -10.17 13.28
N ALA A 95 -22.88 -9.53 12.15
CA ALA A 95 -24.26 -9.25 11.78
C ALA A 95 -25.08 -10.53 11.62
N ALA A 96 -24.49 -11.61 11.08
CA ALA A 96 -25.15 -12.91 10.95
C ALA A 96 -25.48 -13.54 12.32
N VAL A 97 -24.55 -13.46 13.29
CA VAL A 97 -24.80 -13.91 14.67
C VAL A 97 -25.92 -13.11 15.32
N PHE A 98 -25.87 -11.79 15.17
CA PHE A 98 -26.87 -10.89 15.76
C PHE A 98 -28.26 -11.10 15.15
N ALA A 99 -28.35 -11.23 13.82
CA ALA A 99 -29.60 -11.51 13.13
C ALA A 99 -30.22 -12.85 13.57
N TRP A 100 -29.39 -13.88 13.79
CA TRP A 100 -29.86 -15.14 14.37
C TRP A 100 -30.37 -14.96 15.81
N ALA A 101 -29.63 -14.24 16.66
CA ALA A 101 -30.01 -14.02 18.05
C ALA A 101 -31.34 -13.26 18.21
N VAL A 102 -31.66 -12.36 17.29
CA VAL A 102 -32.92 -11.57 17.27
C VAL A 102 -34.03 -12.27 16.47
N GLY A 103 -33.80 -13.50 15.98
CA GLY A 103 -34.82 -14.28 15.27
C GLY A 103 -35.10 -13.85 13.82
N GLN A 104 -34.21 -13.06 13.20
CA GLN A 104 -34.30 -12.60 11.81
C GLN A 104 -33.56 -13.52 10.82
N GLY A 105 -33.44 -14.81 11.16
CA GLY A 105 -32.41 -15.75 10.70
C GLY A 105 -32.37 -16.19 9.23
N SER A 106 -33.02 -15.52 8.28
CA SER A 106 -33.18 -16.04 6.92
C SER A 106 -32.50 -15.26 5.79
N THR A 107 -31.92 -14.08 6.03
CA THR A 107 -31.45 -13.20 4.93
C THR A 107 -29.93 -13.09 4.76
N LEU A 108 -29.15 -13.36 5.81
CA LEU A 108 -27.69 -13.18 5.79
C LEU A 108 -26.88 -14.49 5.71
N LEU A 109 -27.52 -15.64 5.98
CA LEU A 109 -26.89 -16.95 5.92
C LEU A 109 -27.33 -17.68 4.64
N PRO A 110 -26.46 -18.50 4.02
CA PRO A 110 -26.86 -19.33 2.88
C PRO A 110 -28.03 -20.24 3.23
N VAL A 111 -28.92 -20.48 2.27
CA VAL A 111 -30.07 -21.40 2.41
C VAL A 111 -29.57 -22.77 2.92
N GLY A 112 -30.13 -23.26 4.03
CA GLY A 112 -29.71 -24.49 4.71
C GLY A 112 -28.66 -24.30 5.82
N ARG A 113 -28.25 -23.06 6.13
CA ARG A 113 -27.37 -22.69 7.25
C ARG A 113 -27.96 -21.61 8.17
N ASP A 114 -29.27 -21.42 8.12
CA ASP A 114 -30.10 -20.52 8.95
C ASP A 114 -30.24 -20.97 10.42
N GLY A 115 -29.67 -22.12 10.79
CA GLY A 115 -29.63 -22.62 12.16
C GLY A 115 -28.50 -22.05 13.03
N ARG A 116 -28.55 -22.37 14.34
CA ARG A 116 -27.56 -22.00 15.36
C ARG A 116 -26.11 -22.29 14.94
N THR A 117 -25.89 -23.44 14.29
CA THR A 117 -24.56 -23.86 13.83
C THR A 117 -23.98 -22.92 12.78
N GLY A 118 -24.80 -22.46 11.83
CA GLY A 118 -24.35 -21.53 10.79
C GLY A 118 -24.01 -20.16 11.34
N ALA A 119 -24.82 -19.66 12.28
CA ALA A 119 -24.54 -18.42 13.01
C ALA A 119 -23.23 -18.51 13.82
N MET A 120 -23.01 -19.60 14.56
CA MET A 120 -21.77 -19.81 15.33
C MET A 120 -20.52 -19.87 14.45
N ILE A 121 -20.59 -20.54 13.29
CA ILE A 121 -19.48 -20.60 12.33
C ILE A 121 -19.18 -19.20 11.78
N ALA A 122 -20.20 -18.43 11.39
CA ALA A 122 -20.04 -17.07 10.90
C ALA A 122 -19.43 -16.14 11.96
N GLY A 123 -19.86 -16.28 13.23
CA GLY A 123 -19.28 -15.56 14.36
C GLY A 123 -17.81 -15.90 14.61
N ALA A 124 -17.47 -17.18 14.62
CA ALA A 124 -16.09 -17.64 14.77
C ALA A 124 -15.19 -17.10 13.64
N ALA A 125 -15.67 -17.13 12.39
CA ALA A 125 -14.97 -16.52 11.26
C ALA A 125 -14.78 -15.01 11.46
N GLY A 126 -15.80 -14.29 11.97
CA GLY A 126 -15.68 -12.88 12.33
C GLY A 126 -14.58 -12.60 13.35
N VAL A 127 -14.48 -13.41 14.41
CA VAL A 127 -13.40 -13.29 15.43
C VAL A 127 -12.02 -13.54 14.81
N VAL A 128 -11.88 -14.56 13.96
CA VAL A 128 -10.61 -14.84 13.27
C VAL A 128 -10.20 -13.67 12.36
N LEU A 129 -11.14 -13.09 11.62
CA LEU A 129 -10.90 -11.93 10.77
C LEU A 129 -10.53 -10.67 11.58
N LEU A 130 -11.15 -10.47 12.73
CA LEU A 130 -10.77 -9.41 13.67
C LEU A 130 -9.32 -9.60 14.16
N ALA A 131 -8.97 -10.82 14.59
CA ALA A 131 -7.62 -11.13 15.04
C ALA A 131 -6.59 -10.92 13.92
N ALA A 132 -6.90 -11.34 12.69
CA ALA A 132 -6.06 -11.11 11.52
C ALA A 132 -5.92 -9.62 11.19
N MET A 133 -6.99 -8.83 11.32
CA MET A 133 -6.96 -7.38 11.12
C MET A 133 -6.07 -6.69 12.16
N LEU A 134 -6.20 -7.03 13.44
CA LEU A 134 -5.36 -6.50 14.51
C LEU A 134 -3.90 -6.88 14.32
N LEU A 135 -3.63 -8.15 13.99
CA LEU A 135 -2.29 -8.63 13.67
C LEU A 135 -1.69 -7.86 12.50
N LEU A 136 -2.45 -7.63 11.43
CA LEU A 136 -2.00 -6.84 10.29
C LEU A 136 -1.60 -5.42 10.73
N VAL A 137 -2.46 -4.71 11.48
CA VAL A 137 -2.16 -3.35 11.99
C VAL A 137 -0.88 -3.32 12.82
N LEU A 138 -0.65 -4.33 13.66
CA LEU A 138 0.57 -4.43 14.49
C LEU A 138 1.84 -4.72 13.67
N LEU A 139 1.71 -5.33 12.49
CA LEU A 139 2.83 -5.64 11.61
C LEU A 139 3.08 -4.57 10.54
N LEU A 140 2.20 -3.56 10.43
CA LEU A 140 2.38 -2.47 9.47
C LEU A 140 3.51 -1.55 9.91
N ASN A 141 4.53 -1.46 9.06
CA ASN A 141 5.57 -0.45 9.15
C ASN A 141 5.18 0.72 8.27
N VAL A 142 5.24 1.93 8.83
CA VAL A 142 5.07 3.17 8.07
C VAL A 142 6.45 3.69 7.68
N VAL A 143 6.71 3.72 6.39
CA VAL A 143 7.98 4.21 5.82
C VAL A 143 7.76 5.56 5.15
N THR A 144 8.62 6.53 5.43
CA THR A 144 8.66 7.80 4.71
C THR A 144 10.09 8.06 4.29
N MET A 145 10.26 8.49 3.03
CA MET A 145 11.56 8.82 2.48
C MET A 145 11.54 10.29 2.07
N SER A 146 12.49 11.07 2.55
CA SER A 146 12.67 12.47 2.19
C SER A 146 14.00 12.66 1.50
N ILE A 147 14.00 13.49 0.46
CA ILE A 147 15.16 13.82 -0.35
C ILE A 147 15.51 15.28 -0.08
N PHE A 148 16.71 15.51 0.46
CA PHE A 148 17.25 16.82 0.78
C PHE A 148 18.46 17.12 -0.10
N GLU A 149 18.91 18.38 -0.07
CA GLU A 149 20.14 18.78 -0.75
C GLU A 149 21.37 18.03 -0.20
N SER A 150 21.40 17.79 1.10
CA SER A 150 22.50 17.10 1.79
C SER A 150 22.46 15.58 1.67
N GLY A 151 21.29 14.96 1.49
CA GLY A 151 21.18 13.51 1.45
C GLY A 151 19.77 12.97 1.41
N LEU A 152 19.68 11.67 1.68
CA LEU A 152 18.44 10.91 1.81
C LEU A 152 18.13 10.69 3.28
N HIS A 153 16.91 11.01 3.68
CA HIS A 153 16.41 10.71 5.02
C HIS A 153 15.29 9.68 4.92
N ARG A 154 15.35 8.66 5.75
CA ARG A 154 14.32 7.62 5.83
C ARG A 154 13.88 7.47 7.27
N THR A 155 12.59 7.64 7.49
CA THR A 155 11.94 7.38 8.77
C THR A 155 11.11 6.12 8.67
N VAL A 156 11.33 5.18 9.58
CA VAL A 156 10.56 3.94 9.69
C VAL A 156 9.88 3.88 11.06
N ALA A 157 8.57 4.03 11.07
CA ALA A 157 7.75 3.84 12.27
C ALA A 157 7.21 2.41 12.30
N LYS A 158 7.59 1.64 13.32
CA LYS A 158 7.20 0.24 13.50
C LYS A 158 6.68 -0.02 14.90
N TRP A 159 5.72 -0.92 15.01
CA TRP A 159 5.26 -1.42 16.31
C TRP A 159 6.16 -2.55 16.79
N ARG A 160 6.79 -2.38 17.95
CA ARG A 160 7.63 -3.41 18.58
C ARG A 160 7.27 -3.52 20.06
N PHE A 161 6.90 -4.72 20.51
CA PHE A 161 6.52 -5.01 21.90
C PHE A 161 5.48 -4.02 22.49
N GLY A 162 4.45 -3.66 21.72
CA GLY A 162 3.40 -2.75 22.19
C GLY A 162 3.84 -1.28 22.31
N ARG A 163 5.00 -0.90 21.76
CA ARG A 163 5.44 0.49 21.65
C ARG A 163 5.71 0.84 20.19
N LEU A 164 5.39 2.08 19.81
CA LEU A 164 5.78 2.64 18.53
C LEU A 164 7.26 3.03 18.61
N GLN A 165 8.09 2.39 17.79
CA GLN A 165 9.49 2.73 17.62
C GLN A 165 9.66 3.47 16.30
N VAL A 166 10.26 4.66 16.35
CA VAL A 166 10.66 5.43 15.17
C VAL A 166 12.16 5.24 14.99
N VAL A 167 12.57 4.81 13.81
CA VAL A 167 13.98 4.69 13.42
C VAL A 167 14.22 5.67 12.29
N ASP A 168 15.12 6.62 12.51
CA ASP A 168 15.55 7.60 11.53
C ASP A 168 16.93 7.20 11.01
N SER A 169 17.05 7.15 9.69
CA SER A 169 18.28 6.85 8.96
C SER A 169 18.55 8.01 8.01
N PHE A 170 19.71 8.64 8.11
CA PHE A 170 20.15 9.66 7.17
C PHE A 170 21.39 9.16 6.43
N LEU A 171 21.36 9.22 5.10
CA LEU A 171 22.43 8.82 4.22
C LEU A 171 22.84 10.04 3.39
N ALA A 172 24.03 10.56 3.65
CA ALA A 172 24.55 11.69 2.90
C ALA A 172 24.88 11.26 1.46
N TRP A 173 24.80 12.18 0.50
CA TRP A 173 25.01 11.82 -0.90
C TRP A 173 26.45 11.36 -1.20
N GLU A 174 27.43 11.91 -0.48
CA GLU A 174 28.84 11.55 -0.52
C GLU A 174 29.11 10.13 -0.04
N ASP A 175 28.25 9.60 0.84
CA ASP A 175 28.40 8.26 1.40
C ASP A 175 27.78 7.17 0.49
N ILE A 176 27.19 7.55 -0.66
CA ILE A 176 26.55 6.63 -1.60
C ILE A 176 27.53 6.17 -2.68
N ASP A 177 28.00 4.93 -2.52
CA ASP A 177 28.92 4.27 -3.45
C ASP A 177 28.23 3.79 -4.72
N ASP A 178 26.99 3.28 -4.61
CA ASP A 178 26.22 2.89 -5.78
C ASP A 178 24.69 2.92 -5.58
N VAL A 179 23.96 2.97 -6.70
CA VAL A 179 22.49 2.95 -6.74
C VAL A 179 22.04 1.92 -7.77
N VAL A 180 21.52 0.79 -7.29
CA VAL A 180 21.15 -0.36 -8.13
C VAL A 180 19.64 -0.56 -8.11
N ALA A 181 19.04 -0.72 -9.29
CA ALA A 181 17.67 -1.16 -9.43
C ALA A 181 17.60 -2.69 -9.33
N ASP A 182 16.74 -3.21 -8.46
CA ASP A 182 16.59 -4.64 -8.24
C ASP A 182 15.11 -5.00 -8.01
N ASP A 183 14.79 -6.29 -7.99
CA ASP A 183 13.44 -6.79 -7.80
C ASP A 183 13.32 -7.67 -6.55
N TYR A 184 12.34 -7.34 -5.70
CA TYR A 184 11.93 -8.18 -4.58
C TYR A 184 10.93 -9.22 -5.09
N VAL A 185 11.44 -10.43 -5.36
CA VAL A 185 10.62 -11.53 -5.87
C VAL A 185 9.92 -12.24 -4.72
N VAL A 186 8.59 -12.15 -4.71
CA VAL A 186 7.74 -12.88 -3.75
C VAL A 186 7.14 -14.11 -4.44
N HIS A 187 7.41 -15.30 -3.88
CA HIS A 187 6.86 -16.56 -4.37
C HIS A 187 5.58 -16.91 -3.60
N VAL A 188 4.43 -16.42 -4.09
CA VAL A 188 3.11 -16.83 -3.57
C VAL A 188 2.27 -17.34 -4.74
N GLY A 189 2.45 -18.62 -5.07
CA GLY A 189 1.79 -19.29 -6.20
C GLY A 189 2.30 -18.87 -7.59
N LYS A 190 2.45 -17.56 -7.83
CA LYS A 190 3.12 -16.96 -8.99
C LYS A 190 4.21 -16.01 -8.50
N SER A 191 5.38 -16.04 -9.13
CA SER A 191 6.45 -15.10 -8.84
C SER A 191 6.03 -13.69 -9.24
N VAL A 192 5.96 -12.78 -8.27
CA VAL A 192 5.72 -11.35 -8.51
C VAL A 192 7.00 -10.61 -8.17
N ALA A 193 7.59 -9.98 -9.19
CA ALA A 193 8.76 -9.11 -9.05
C ALA A 193 8.30 -7.71 -8.64
N ASN A 194 8.75 -7.24 -7.49
CA ASN A 194 8.39 -5.93 -6.97
C ASN A 194 9.62 -5.00 -6.97
N PRO A 195 9.56 -3.84 -7.64
CA PRO A 195 10.75 -3.00 -7.80
C PRO A 195 11.26 -2.47 -6.47
N MET A 196 12.57 -2.61 -6.26
CA MET A 196 13.33 -2.04 -5.15
C MET A 196 14.55 -1.25 -5.67
N ILE A 197 15.08 -0.38 -4.83
CA ILE A 197 16.32 0.36 -5.10
C ILE A 197 17.27 0.06 -3.95
N ARG A 198 18.45 -0.45 -4.26
CA ARG A 198 19.54 -0.67 -3.30
C ARG A 198 20.52 0.49 -3.38
N LEU A 199 20.88 1.03 -2.22
CA LEU A 199 21.84 2.10 -2.07
C LEU A 199 23.03 1.53 -1.29
N SER A 200 24.14 1.30 -1.98
CA SER A 200 25.38 0.87 -1.33
C SER A 200 26.03 2.07 -0.66
N HIS A 201 26.45 1.91 0.59
CA HIS A 201 27.08 2.96 1.39
C HIS A 201 28.23 2.42 2.24
N HIS A 202 29.10 3.33 2.66
CA HIS A 202 30.22 3.03 3.57
C HIS A 202 30.05 3.67 4.96
N ASP A 203 28.92 4.33 5.24
CA ASP A 203 28.62 4.88 6.57
C ASP A 203 28.31 3.75 7.58
N ALA A 204 29.19 3.63 8.58
CA ALA A 204 29.08 2.64 9.65
C ALA A 204 27.97 2.97 10.68
N VAL A 205 27.51 4.21 10.78
CA VAL A 205 26.41 4.58 11.70
C VAL A 205 25.08 4.03 11.19
N LEU A 206 24.90 4.01 9.87
CA LEU A 206 23.70 3.46 9.24
C LEU A 206 23.57 1.95 9.46
N ASP A 207 24.69 1.22 9.56
CA ASP A 207 24.69 -0.22 9.84
C ASP A 207 24.02 -0.58 11.17
N ASP A 208 24.08 0.31 12.17
CA ASP A 208 23.42 0.14 13.47
C ASP A 208 21.91 0.44 13.41
N THR A 209 21.44 1.06 12.32
CA THR A 209 20.03 1.43 12.11
C THR A 209 19.32 0.58 11.06
N CYS A 210 19.91 -0.53 10.61
CA CYS A 210 19.31 -1.43 9.61
C CYS A 210 17.88 -1.86 9.98
N VAL A 211 16.94 -1.67 9.05
CA VAL A 211 15.54 -2.07 9.21
C VAL A 211 15.05 -2.91 8.03
N GLY A 212 14.38 -4.02 8.34
CA GLY A 212 13.67 -4.81 7.33
C GLY A 212 14.61 -5.55 6.39
N GLN A 213 14.75 -5.06 5.16
CA GLN A 213 15.54 -5.68 4.10
C GLN A 213 16.94 -5.07 3.95
N ASP A 214 17.30 -4.10 4.78
CA ASP A 214 18.65 -3.51 4.79
C ASP A 214 19.71 -4.56 5.15
N GLN A 215 20.90 -4.39 4.60
CA GLN A 215 22.09 -5.16 4.95
C GLN A 215 23.21 -4.19 5.34
N LYS A 216 24.30 -4.73 5.91
CA LYS A 216 25.46 -3.89 6.22
C LYS A 216 26.04 -3.30 4.93
N GLY A 217 26.23 -1.99 4.90
CA GLY A 217 26.61 -1.23 3.72
C GLY A 217 25.55 -1.16 2.62
N GLU A 218 24.31 -1.59 2.88
CA GLU A 218 23.20 -1.48 1.93
C GLU A 218 21.91 -0.97 2.58
N LEU A 219 21.47 0.21 2.14
CA LEU A 219 20.15 0.74 2.46
C LEU A 219 19.17 0.38 1.35
N VAL A 220 18.08 -0.31 1.70
CA VAL A 220 17.07 -0.75 0.74
C VAL A 220 15.84 0.15 0.78
N VAL A 221 15.44 0.63 -0.40
CA VAL A 221 14.20 1.36 -0.62
C VAL A 221 13.25 0.47 -1.40
N LEU A 222 12.17 0.04 -0.75
CA LEU A 222 11.08 -0.72 -1.38
C LEU A 222 10.23 0.23 -2.24
N ALA A 223 10.71 0.51 -3.45
CA ALA A 223 10.08 1.48 -4.35
C ALA A 223 8.62 1.12 -4.69
N TYR A 224 8.26 -0.17 -4.70
CA TYR A 224 6.89 -0.62 -4.88
C TYR A 224 5.92 -0.19 -3.76
N ASP A 225 6.44 0.06 -2.55
CA ASP A 225 5.70 0.53 -1.38
C ASP A 225 5.59 2.06 -1.33
N MET A 226 6.35 2.80 -2.15
CA MET A 226 6.30 4.26 -2.20
C MET A 226 5.19 4.75 -3.13
N VAL A 227 4.67 5.96 -2.88
CA VAL A 227 3.63 6.57 -3.75
C VAL A 227 4.18 7.07 -5.09
N SER A 228 5.49 7.29 -5.20
CA SER A 228 6.15 7.70 -6.43
C SER A 228 6.25 6.52 -7.40
N GLU A 229 6.38 6.82 -8.69
CA GLU A 229 6.74 5.78 -9.66
C GLU A 229 8.19 5.33 -9.38
N PRO A 230 8.47 4.01 -9.29
CA PRO A 230 9.80 3.47 -8.99
C PRO A 230 10.90 4.02 -9.91
N ASN A 231 10.63 4.12 -11.21
CA ASN A 231 11.61 4.62 -12.18
C ASN A 231 11.88 6.12 -12.01
N MET A 232 10.87 6.91 -11.61
CA MET A 232 11.06 8.35 -11.36
C MET A 232 11.86 8.56 -10.08
N LEU A 233 11.59 7.75 -9.04
CA LEU A 233 12.37 7.76 -7.81
C LEU A 233 13.84 7.39 -8.08
N LEU A 234 14.08 6.28 -8.78
CA LEU A 234 15.42 5.84 -9.18
C LEU A 234 16.13 6.92 -10.01
N SER A 235 15.45 7.50 -10.99
CA SER A 235 16.02 8.54 -11.86
C SER A 235 16.39 9.80 -11.06
N LEU A 236 15.55 10.20 -10.10
CA LEU A 236 15.81 11.36 -9.25
C LEU A 236 17.01 11.12 -8.33
N VAL A 237 17.06 9.95 -7.66
CA VAL A 237 18.18 9.57 -6.78
C VAL A 237 19.50 9.55 -7.56
N ASN A 238 19.51 8.92 -8.74
CA ASN A 238 20.68 8.90 -9.61
C ASN A 238 21.10 10.30 -10.07
N PHE A 239 20.14 11.14 -10.46
CA PHE A 239 20.42 12.51 -10.87
C PHE A 239 21.07 13.33 -9.75
N MET A 240 20.55 13.23 -8.52
CA MET A 240 21.08 13.97 -7.36
C MET A 240 22.46 13.48 -6.93
N ARG A 241 22.71 12.17 -7.01
CA ARG A 241 24.05 11.60 -6.79
C ARG A 241 25.06 12.13 -7.82
N GLN A 242 24.71 12.06 -9.12
CA GLN A 242 25.60 12.40 -10.23
C GLN A 242 25.82 13.90 -10.44
N ASN A 243 24.94 14.77 -9.94
CA ASN A 243 25.00 16.21 -10.15
C ASN A 243 25.01 16.97 -8.81
N PRO A 244 26.15 17.02 -8.07
CA PRO A 244 26.24 17.72 -6.79
C PRO A 244 25.75 19.18 -6.86
N ASP A 245 26.15 19.92 -7.90
CA ASP A 245 25.81 21.34 -8.08
C ASP A 245 24.31 21.59 -8.30
N LYS A 246 23.55 20.54 -8.65
CA LYS A 246 22.11 20.63 -8.94
C LYS A 246 21.24 20.11 -7.80
N ARG A 247 21.82 19.73 -6.66
CA ARG A 247 21.06 19.20 -5.51
C ARG A 247 20.10 20.23 -4.92
N THR A 248 20.42 21.53 -5.01
CA THR A 248 19.52 22.65 -4.68
C THR A 248 18.18 22.59 -5.45
N ALA A 249 18.08 21.82 -6.54
CA ALA A 249 16.83 21.67 -7.27
C ALA A 249 15.70 21.07 -6.42
N VAL A 250 16.01 20.26 -5.38
CA VAL A 250 15.00 19.69 -4.48
C VAL A 250 14.43 20.68 -3.45
N THR A 251 15.07 21.84 -3.27
CA THR A 251 14.62 22.89 -2.34
C THR A 251 13.62 23.84 -2.98
N ARG A 252 13.47 23.78 -4.32
CA ARG A 252 12.54 24.63 -5.07
C ARG A 252 11.08 24.28 -4.77
N ALA A 253 10.20 25.27 -4.84
CA ALA A 253 8.76 25.09 -4.62
C ALA A 253 8.11 24.08 -5.60
N ASP A 254 8.69 23.92 -6.79
CA ASP A 254 8.24 23.00 -7.85
C ASP A 254 8.98 21.65 -7.83
N ALA A 255 9.86 21.39 -6.85
CA ALA A 255 10.66 20.15 -6.78
C ALA A 255 9.81 18.87 -6.78
N VAL A 256 8.60 18.94 -6.22
CA VAL A 256 7.64 17.84 -6.17
C VAL A 256 7.26 17.36 -7.59
N GLU A 257 7.24 18.25 -8.58
CA GLU A 257 6.94 17.91 -9.98
C GLU A 257 8.02 17.03 -10.63
N MET A 258 9.24 16.97 -10.08
CA MET A 258 10.28 16.05 -10.56
C MET A 258 9.90 14.58 -10.39
N LEU A 259 8.98 14.28 -9.46
CA LEU A 259 8.44 12.94 -9.23
C LEU A 259 7.12 12.70 -9.96
N ARG A 260 6.70 13.63 -10.81
CA ARG A 260 5.46 13.47 -11.57
C ARG A 260 5.60 12.33 -12.56
N PRO A 261 4.70 11.34 -12.51
CA PRO A 261 4.73 10.24 -13.46
C PRO A 261 4.54 10.73 -14.89
N ARG A 262 5.28 10.14 -15.84
CA ARG A 262 5.05 10.37 -17.27
C ARG A 262 3.65 9.90 -17.67
N LEU A 263 3.04 10.59 -18.64
CA LEU A 263 1.72 10.25 -19.16
C LEU A 263 1.65 8.78 -19.62
N LEU A 264 0.53 8.13 -19.34
CA LEU A 264 0.30 6.72 -19.68
C LEU A 264 0.48 6.45 -21.18
N SER A 265 0.05 7.38 -22.04
CA SER A 265 0.22 7.28 -23.50
C SER A 265 1.69 7.17 -23.93
N THR A 266 2.58 7.89 -23.26
CA THR A 266 4.03 7.84 -23.52
C THR A 266 4.62 6.51 -23.08
N ARG A 267 4.16 5.97 -21.93
CA ARG A 267 4.60 4.64 -21.46
C ARG A 267 4.17 3.51 -22.39
N PHE A 268 2.91 3.52 -22.85
CA PHE A 268 2.41 2.52 -23.80
C PHE A 268 3.10 2.59 -25.17
N ARG A 269 3.46 3.79 -25.64
CA ARG A 269 4.26 3.96 -26.86
C ARG A 269 5.66 3.39 -26.70
N LEU A 270 6.32 3.63 -25.56
CA LEU A 270 7.67 3.08 -25.31
C LEU A 270 7.66 1.56 -25.16
N SER A 271 6.65 0.99 -24.48
CA SER A 271 6.53 -0.46 -24.33
C SER A 271 6.17 -1.18 -25.62
N SER A 272 5.39 -0.55 -26.50
CA SER A 272 5.08 -1.11 -27.84
C SER A 272 6.28 -1.03 -28.78
N LEU A 273 7.11 0.00 -28.66
CA LEU A 273 8.37 0.09 -29.40
C LEU A 273 9.40 -0.96 -28.93
N SER A 274 9.51 -1.23 -27.63
CA SER A 274 10.40 -2.30 -27.11
C SER A 274 9.88 -3.71 -27.40
N ALA A 275 8.56 -3.88 -27.53
CA ALA A 275 7.94 -5.16 -27.88
C ALA A 275 7.94 -5.46 -29.39
N GLY A 276 8.18 -4.46 -30.24
CA GLY A 276 8.32 -4.61 -31.69
C GLY A 276 9.77 -4.80 -32.17
N SER A 277 10.75 -4.80 -31.26
CA SER A 277 12.17 -5.02 -31.54
C SER A 277 12.68 -6.39 -31.07
N ALA A 278 11.78 -7.34 -30.82
CA ALA A 278 12.06 -8.75 -30.51
C ALA A 278 11.42 -9.63 -31.59
#